data_AF-A0A7S4INX4-F1
#
_entry.id   AF-A0A7S4INX4-F1
#
_cell.length_a   1.000
_cell.length_b   1.000
_cell.length_c   1.000
_cell.angle_alpha   90.00
_cell.angle_beta   90.00
_cell.angle_gamma   90.00
#
_symmetry.space_group_name_H-M   'P 1'
#
loop_
_entity.id
_entity.type
_entity.pdbx_description
1 polymer ?
#
loop_
_entity_poly.entity_id
_entity_poly.type
_entity_poly.pdbx_seq_one_letter_code
_entity_poly.pdbx_strand_id
1 'polypeptide(L)'
;SELKWECSCTTSTIAVQLSAMRFFQNAAEMEPIPYQTVENPNGQNSSSNAPVNLKNPHGNWVDTNAALNLSSTLIFKFKAGVSLEAYELVTASDVPECDPITWILYGRNSSNSTWETLDNQPLVAAPKERLA
;
A
#
# COMPACT_ATOMS: atom_id res chain seq x y z
N SER A 1 14.64 8.10 -2.27
CA SER A 1 14.23 6.71 -2.56
C SER A 1 12.73 6.64 -2.68
N GLU A 2 12.25 5.60 -3.34
CA GLU A 2 10.83 5.33 -3.53
C GLU A 2 10.54 3.86 -3.26
N LEU A 3 9.36 3.58 -2.74
CA LEU A 3 8.79 2.25 -2.64
C LEU A 3 7.55 2.17 -3.52
N LYS A 4 7.40 1.09 -4.27
CA LYS A 4 6.19 0.79 -5.03
C LYS A 4 5.55 -0.46 -4.46
N TRP A 5 4.29 -0.34 -4.09
CA TRP A 5 3.44 -1.47 -3.72
C TRP A 5 2.48 -1.74 -4.86
N GLU A 6 2.40 -2.99 -5.29
CA GLU A 6 1.56 -3.40 -6.42
C GLU A 6 0.74 -4.63 -6.01
N CYS A 7 -0.56 -4.43 -5.87
CA CYS A 7 -1.51 -5.50 -5.63
C CYS A 7 -1.84 -6.24 -6.92
N SER A 8 -1.93 -7.57 -6.85
CA SER A 8 -2.55 -8.39 -7.88
C SER A 8 -3.92 -8.82 -7.39
N CYS A 9 -4.94 -8.64 -8.23
CA CYS A 9 -6.34 -8.88 -7.87
C CYS A 9 -6.94 -9.98 -8.74
N THR A 10 -8.13 -10.46 -8.36
CA THR A 10 -8.86 -11.47 -9.13
C THR A 10 -10.08 -10.85 -9.80
N THR A 11 -10.74 -11.60 -10.69
CA THR A 11 -11.95 -11.14 -11.37
C THR A 11 -13.15 -10.93 -10.43
N SER A 12 -13.07 -11.38 -9.18
CA SER A 12 -14.06 -11.08 -8.14
C SER A 12 -13.74 -9.83 -7.32
N THR A 13 -12.56 -9.22 -7.49
CA THR A 13 -12.18 -8.00 -6.78
C THR A 13 -12.97 -6.80 -7.31
N ILE A 14 -13.60 -6.04 -6.41
CA ILE A 14 -14.41 -4.86 -6.76
C ILE A 14 -13.70 -3.54 -6.45
N ALA A 15 -12.73 -3.56 -5.54
CA ALA A 15 -11.80 -2.50 -5.23
C ALA A 15 -10.66 -3.08 -4.36
N VAL A 16 -9.63 -2.27 -4.14
CA VAL A 16 -8.67 -2.48 -3.05
C VAL A 16 -8.81 -1.34 -2.06
N GLN A 17 -8.76 -1.64 -0.77
CA GLN A 17 -8.78 -0.62 0.28
C GLN A 17 -7.69 -0.82 1.32
N LEU A 18 -7.16 0.28 1.83
CA LEU A 18 -6.24 0.32 2.96
C LEU A 18 -6.51 1.55 3.81
N SER A 19 -6.36 1.40 5.13
CA SER A 19 -6.39 2.52 6.07
C SER A 19 -5.03 3.19 6.22
N ALA A 20 -3.96 2.39 6.28
CA ALA A 20 -2.60 2.88 6.39
C ALA A 20 -1.61 1.90 5.75
N MET A 21 -0.46 2.45 5.35
CA MET A 21 0.73 1.67 5.03
C MET A 21 1.92 2.30 5.74
N ARG A 22 2.62 1.49 6.54
CA ARG A 22 3.71 1.94 7.41
C ARG A 22 4.99 1.17 7.06
N PHE A 23 6.12 1.84 7.19
CA PHE A 23 7.43 1.31 6.84
C PHE A 23 8.36 1.49 8.02
N PHE A 24 9.21 0.52 8.33
CA PHE A 24 10.03 0.53 9.52
C PHE A 24 11.48 0.25 9.15
N GLN A 25 12.39 1.08 9.68
CA GLN A 25 13.82 0.84 9.59
C GLN A 25 14.28 -0.14 10.67
N ASN A 26 13.62 -0.10 11.84
CA ASN A 26 13.79 -1.05 12.92
C ASN A 26 12.40 -1.53 13.37
N ALA A 27 12.07 -2.80 13.11
CA ALA A 27 10.77 -3.35 13.47
C ALA A 27 10.54 -3.38 14.99
N ALA A 28 11.60 -3.48 15.81
CA ALA A 28 11.51 -3.50 17.26
C ALA A 28 11.19 -2.11 17.87
N GLU A 29 11.49 -1.03 17.15
CA GLU A 29 11.23 0.34 17.62
C GLU A 29 9.79 0.80 17.35
N MET A 30 9.07 0.12 16.45
CA MET A 30 7.67 0.42 16.09
C MET A 30 7.43 1.87 15.64
N GLU A 31 8.46 2.60 15.24
CA GLU A 31 8.36 3.98 14.74
C GLU A 31 8.38 3.99 13.20
N PRO A 32 7.27 4.38 12.53
CA PRO A 32 7.21 4.39 11.08
C PRO A 32 8.09 5.49 10.45
N ILE A 33 8.78 5.14 9.37
CA ILE A 33 9.49 6.10 8.52
C ILE A 33 8.44 6.95 7.76
N PRO A 34 8.43 8.29 7.93
CA PRO A 34 7.49 9.13 7.21
C PRO A 34 7.86 9.26 5.72
N TYR A 35 6.90 8.99 4.84
CA TYR A 35 7.00 9.31 3.41
C TYR A 35 6.42 10.72 3.13
N GLN A 36 7.05 11.45 2.20
CA GLN A 36 6.62 12.79 1.79
C GLN A 36 5.35 12.77 0.94
N THR A 37 5.28 11.88 -0.04
CA THR A 37 4.14 11.76 -0.95
C THR A 37 3.76 10.31 -1.16
N VAL A 38 2.50 10.11 -1.52
CA VAL A 38 1.98 8.84 -1.98
C VAL A 38 1.11 9.11 -3.20
N GLU A 39 1.35 8.35 -4.26
CA GLU A 39 0.66 8.44 -5.54
C GLU A 39 0.00 7.09 -5.85
N ASN A 40 -1.15 7.11 -6.50
CA ASN A 40 -1.83 5.92 -7.01
C ASN A 40 -1.88 6.01 -8.54
N PRO A 41 -0.77 5.72 -9.24
CA PRO A 41 -0.71 5.84 -10.70
C PRO A 41 -1.75 4.92 -11.35
N ASN A 42 -2.50 5.46 -12.31
CA ASN A 42 -3.63 4.79 -12.96
C ASN A 42 -4.78 4.41 -12.01
N GLY A 43 -4.73 4.84 -10.75
CA GLY A 43 -5.78 4.58 -9.76
C GLY A 43 -7.09 5.27 -10.12
N GLN A 44 -8.18 4.69 -9.63
CA GLN A 44 -9.51 5.23 -9.69
C GLN A 44 -10.03 5.43 -8.27
N ASN A 45 -9.83 6.63 -7.74
CA ASN A 45 -10.24 7.01 -6.39
C ASN A 45 -11.10 8.27 -6.45
N SER A 46 -12.06 8.38 -5.53
CA SER A 46 -12.68 9.67 -5.22
C SER A 46 -11.68 10.57 -4.48
N SER A 47 -11.93 11.88 -4.46
CA SER A 47 -11.13 12.80 -3.65
C SER A 47 -11.19 12.48 -2.14
N SER A 48 -12.30 11.93 -1.66
CA SER A 48 -12.47 11.52 -0.27
C SER A 48 -11.70 10.26 0.10
N ASN A 49 -11.36 9.41 -0.89
CA ASN A 49 -10.66 8.14 -0.71
C ASN A 49 -9.28 8.15 -1.39
N ALA A 50 -8.68 9.34 -1.51
CA ALA A 50 -7.43 9.56 -2.19
C ALA A 50 -6.24 8.93 -1.44
N PRO A 51 -5.13 8.59 -2.13
CA PRO A 51 -3.98 7.93 -1.51
C PRO A 51 -3.36 8.70 -0.33
N VAL A 52 -3.51 10.03 -0.30
CA VAL A 52 -3.04 10.86 0.83
C VAL A 52 -3.61 10.43 2.19
N ASN A 53 -4.77 9.78 2.20
CA ASN A 53 -5.40 9.29 3.42
C ASN A 53 -4.59 8.22 4.14
N LEU A 54 -3.69 7.49 3.45
CA LEU A 54 -2.83 6.46 4.05
C LEU A 54 -1.85 6.99 5.10
N LYS A 55 -1.70 8.31 5.22
CA LYS A 55 -0.92 8.97 6.26
C LYS A 55 -1.69 9.14 7.56
N ASN A 56 -3.01 9.01 7.53
CA ASN A 56 -3.86 9.23 8.68
C ASN A 56 -3.99 7.93 9.48
N PRO A 57 -4.04 7.97 10.83
CA PRO A 57 -4.19 6.78 11.67
C PRO A 57 -5.43 5.93 11.36
N HIS A 58 -6.47 6.56 10.81
CA HIS A 58 -7.74 5.94 10.38
C HIS A 58 -8.09 6.44 8.97
N GLY A 59 -7.10 6.42 8.07
CA GLY A 59 -7.33 6.76 6.68
C GLY A 59 -8.32 5.82 6.00
N ASN A 60 -8.81 6.22 4.84
CA ASN A 60 -9.48 5.33 3.92
C ASN A 60 -9.01 5.65 2.51
N TRP A 61 -8.15 4.82 1.94
CA TRP A 61 -7.86 4.83 0.51
C TRP A 61 -8.60 3.67 -0.13
N VAL A 62 -9.28 3.94 -1.23
CA VAL A 62 -10.06 2.94 -1.99
C VAL A 62 -9.80 3.13 -3.47
N ASP A 63 -9.34 2.08 -4.14
CA ASP A 63 -9.02 2.07 -5.56
C ASP A 63 -9.88 1.04 -6.32
N THR A 64 -10.79 1.54 -7.16
CA THR A 64 -11.64 0.68 -8.00
C THR A 64 -10.92 0.23 -9.27
N ASN A 65 -9.71 0.72 -9.56
CA ASN A 65 -8.91 0.25 -10.69
C ASN A 65 -8.67 -1.27 -10.63
N ALA A 66 -8.62 -1.83 -9.42
CA ALA A 66 -8.53 -3.27 -9.19
C ALA A 66 -9.62 -4.09 -9.90
N ALA A 67 -10.85 -3.56 -10.01
CA ALA A 67 -11.94 -4.25 -10.69
C ALA A 67 -11.80 -4.26 -12.21
N LEU A 68 -11.14 -3.25 -12.78
CA LEU A 68 -10.99 -3.09 -14.23
C LEU A 68 -9.69 -3.72 -14.75
N ASN A 69 -8.60 -3.53 -14.01
CA ASN A 69 -7.25 -3.87 -14.44
C ASN A 69 -6.61 -4.97 -13.60
N LEU A 70 -7.35 -5.55 -12.65
CA LEU A 70 -6.87 -6.61 -11.76
C LEU A 70 -5.61 -6.21 -10.98
N SER A 71 -5.42 -4.91 -10.75
CA SER A 71 -4.27 -4.36 -10.06
C SER A 71 -4.55 -2.99 -9.43
N SER A 72 -3.86 -2.71 -8.34
CA SER A 72 -3.76 -1.38 -7.71
C SER A 72 -2.30 -1.12 -7.37
N THR A 73 -1.82 0.10 -7.65
CA THR A 73 -0.42 0.48 -7.42
C THR A 73 -0.33 1.71 -6.53
N LEU A 74 0.53 1.69 -5.52
CA LEU A 74 0.90 2.84 -4.71
C LEU A 74 2.40 3.11 -4.84
N ILE A 75 2.80 4.37 -5.01
CA ILE A 75 4.19 4.80 -5.00
C ILE A 75 4.42 5.79 -3.86
N PHE A 76 5.32 5.43 -2.95
CA PHE A 76 5.70 6.23 -1.78
C PHE A 76 7.06 6.87 -2.02
N LYS A 77 7.16 8.18 -1.79
CA LYS A 77 8.42 8.92 -1.93
C LYS A 77 8.91 9.42 -0.58
N PHE A 78 10.18 9.15 -0.27
CA PHE A 78 10.80 9.53 0.99
C PHE A 78 11.69 10.76 0.85
N LYS A 79 11.94 11.44 1.97
CA LYS A 79 12.78 12.67 2.01
C LYS A 79 14.25 12.41 1.69
N ALA A 80 14.75 11.25 2.08
CA ALA A 80 16.11 10.81 1.86
C ALA A 80 16.11 9.30 1.54
N GLY A 81 17.29 8.71 1.36
CA GLY A 81 17.42 7.25 1.30
C GLY A 81 16.89 6.61 2.58
N VAL A 82 16.22 5.46 2.46
CA VAL A 82 15.65 4.72 3.58
C VAL A 82 16.18 3.30 3.56
N SER A 83 16.51 2.76 4.74
CA SER A 83 16.70 1.33 4.93
C SER A 83 15.37 0.77 5.45
N LEU A 84 14.88 -0.29 4.80
CA LEU A 84 13.60 -0.91 5.12
C LEU A 84 13.86 -2.30 5.70
N GLU A 85 13.42 -2.53 6.93
CA GLU A 85 13.43 -3.85 7.56
C GLU A 85 12.04 -4.50 7.49
N ALA A 86 10.98 -3.73 7.74
CA ALA A 86 9.61 -4.23 7.77
C ALA A 86 8.60 -3.21 7.24
N TYR A 87 7.41 -3.69 6.90
CA TYR A 87 6.28 -2.84 6.55
C TYR A 87 4.99 -3.44 7.11
N GLU A 88 3.98 -2.60 7.30
CA GLU A 88 2.66 -2.98 7.78
C GLU A 88 1.59 -2.43 6.82
N LEU A 89 0.64 -3.29 6.46
CA LEU A 89 -0.61 -2.90 5.80
C LEU A 89 -1.72 -2.97 6.82
N VAL A 90 -2.45 -1.86 6.98
CA VAL A 90 -3.66 -1.81 7.80
C VAL A 90 -4.84 -1.75 6.85
N THR A 91 -5.70 -2.76 6.86
CA THR A 91 -6.91 -2.78 6.03
C THR A 91 -7.93 -1.77 6.54
N ALA A 92 -8.85 -1.33 5.67
CA ALA A 92 -9.95 -0.49 6.11
C ALA A 92 -11.04 -1.31 6.81
N SER A 93 -11.89 -0.64 7.59
CA SER A 93 -12.93 -1.25 8.42
C SER A 93 -14.14 -1.75 7.65
N ASP A 94 -14.37 -1.26 6.42
CA ASP A 94 -15.73 -1.22 5.87
C ASP A 94 -16.07 -2.44 4.98
N VAL A 95 -15.19 -2.82 4.06
CA VAL A 95 -15.48 -3.85 3.03
C VAL A 95 -14.42 -4.96 2.98
N PRO A 96 -14.57 -6.07 3.75
CA PRO A 96 -13.58 -7.15 3.82
C PRO A 96 -13.09 -7.69 2.47
N GLU A 97 -13.97 -7.74 1.47
CA GLU A 97 -13.69 -8.24 0.13
C GLU A 97 -12.71 -7.35 -0.66
N CYS A 98 -12.48 -6.12 -0.19
CA CYS A 98 -11.54 -5.17 -0.76
C CYS A 98 -10.15 -5.24 -0.10
N ASP A 99 -9.93 -6.13 0.86
CA ASP A 99 -8.62 -6.30 1.47
C ASP A 99 -7.64 -6.93 0.48
N PRO A 100 -6.44 -6.36 0.29
CA PRO A 100 -5.44 -6.99 -0.55
C PRO A 100 -4.88 -8.25 0.13
N ILE A 101 -4.76 -9.34 -0.64
CA ILE A 101 -4.20 -10.61 -0.18
C ILE A 101 -2.99 -11.07 -1.00
N THR A 102 -2.70 -10.40 -2.12
CA THR A 102 -1.58 -10.70 -3.01
C THR A 102 -0.92 -9.42 -3.50
N TRP A 103 0.38 -9.23 -3.26
CA TRP A 103 1.11 -8.05 -3.71
C TRP A 103 2.62 -8.25 -3.80
N ILE A 104 3.29 -7.33 -4.47
CA ILE A 104 4.75 -7.23 -4.51
C ILE A 104 5.16 -5.83 -4.02
N LEU A 105 6.17 -5.78 -3.15
CA LEU A 105 6.83 -4.54 -2.74
C LEU A 105 8.14 -4.39 -3.50
N TYR A 106 8.34 -3.23 -4.12
CA TYR A 106 9.55 -2.87 -4.83
C TYR A 106 10.20 -1.64 -4.22
N GLY A 107 11.51 -1.49 -4.42
CA GLY A 107 12.28 -0.32 -4.04
C GLY A 107 13.12 0.21 -5.18
N ARG A 108 13.40 1.52 -5.14
CA ARG A 108 14.43 2.15 -5.97
C ARG A 108 15.07 3.36 -5.29
N ASN A 109 16.35 3.59 -5.59
CA ASN A 109 17.12 4.67 -4.98
C ASN A 109 16.70 6.07 -5.47
N SER A 110 16.32 6.18 -6.75
CA SER A 110 15.89 7.42 -7.40
C SER A 110 14.83 7.15 -8.48
N SER A 111 14.17 8.21 -8.98
CA SER A 111 13.16 8.10 -10.05
C SER A 111 13.70 7.52 -11.35
N ASN A 112 15.01 7.59 -11.57
CA ASN A 112 15.70 7.12 -12.78
C ASN A 112 16.33 5.73 -12.60
N SER A 113 16.25 5.16 -11.40
CA SER A 113 16.74 3.81 -11.11
C SER A 113 15.66 2.77 -11.44
N THR A 114 16.09 1.55 -11.74
CA THR A 114 15.20 0.41 -11.92
C THR A 114 14.53 0.03 -10.60
N TRP A 115 13.32 -0.51 -10.68
CA TRP A 115 12.65 -1.12 -9.54
C TRP A 115 13.28 -2.48 -9.23
N GLU A 116 13.57 -2.72 -7.96
CA GLU A 116 14.03 -4.01 -7.45
C GLU A 116 12.95 -4.60 -6.54
N THR A 117 12.69 -5.91 -6.65
CA THR A 117 11.75 -6.59 -5.75
C THR A 117 12.36 -6.69 -4.35
N LEU A 118 11.66 -6.16 -3.36
CA LEU A 118 12.03 -6.26 -1.94
C LEU A 118 11.26 -7.38 -1.24
N ASP A 119 9.98 -7.56 -1.58
CA ASP A 119 9.13 -8.60 -1.00
C ASP A 119 8.04 -9.04 -1.98
N ASN A 120 7.60 -10.30 -1.88
CA ASN A 120 6.56 -10.89 -2.72
C ASN A 120 5.61 -11.73 -1.85
N GLN A 121 4.36 -11.28 -1.74
CA GLN A 121 3.32 -11.88 -0.93
C GLN A 121 2.25 -12.50 -1.83
N PRO A 122 2.28 -13.82 -2.11
CA PRO A 122 1.40 -14.43 -3.10
C PRO A 122 -0.02 -14.70 -2.59
N LEU A 123 -0.22 -14.95 -1.29
CA LEU A 123 -1.52 -15.22 -0.69
C LEU A 123 -1.45 -15.11 0.84
N VAL A 124 -1.73 -13.92 1.37
CA VAL A 124 -1.79 -13.65 2.81
C VAL A 124 -3.24 -13.78 3.28
N ALA A 125 -3.44 -14.34 4.47
CA ALA A 125 -4.78 -14.40 5.06
C ALA A 125 -5.28 -12.98 5.39
N ALA A 126 -6.51 -12.66 4.99
CA ALA A 126 -7.14 -11.40 5.37
C ALA A 126 -7.26 -11.28 6.90
N PRO A 127 -7.19 -10.06 7.47
CA PRO A 127 -7.39 -9.85 8.90
C PRO A 127 -8.73 -10.42 9.38
N LYS A 128 -8.68 -11.20 10.47
CA LYS A 128 -9.86 -11.81 11.08
C LYS A 128 -10.63 -10.85 11.99
N GLU A 129 -9.92 -9.89 12.58
CA GLU A 129 -10.46 -8.87 13.47
C GLU A 129 -10.24 -7.50 12.86
N ARG A 130 -11.25 -6.65 12.93
CA ARG A 130 -11.21 -5.27 12.45
C ARG A 130 -11.46 -4.34 13.61
N LEU A 131 -10.74 -3.21 13.63
CA LEU A 131 -11.06 -2.12 14.54
C LEU A 131 -12.41 -1.55 14.11
N ALA A 132 -13.37 -1.54 15.04
CA ALA A 132 -14.72 -1.00 14.87
C ALA A 132 -14.76 0.51 15.02
#